data_AF-A0A941WP66-F1
#
_entry.id   AF-A0A941WP66-F1
#
_cell.length_a   1.000
_cell.length_b   1.000
_cell.length_c   1.000
_cell.angle_alpha   90.00
_cell.angle_beta   90.00
_cell.angle_gamma   90.00
#
_symmetry.space_group_name_H-M   'P 1'
#
loop_
_entity.id
_entity.type
_entity.pdbx_description
1 polymer ?
#
loop_
_entity_poly.entity_id
_entity_poly.type
_entity_poly.pdbx_seq_one_letter_code
_entity_poly.pdbx_strand_id
1 'polypeptide(L)'
;MSRKTLIYQVPAQEGNRDAGKRFLIEEMPATRAERWAMRALLALMGGNVELGDIRPGHGMAGLMSAGLEKLAALNWETVQPLYDELLECVYALPKPDNDAVRVRLTPAQADTQVEEISTLLALRVEALGLHVGFSLGDALATLIARSAAGTSSSASTSPS
;
A
#
# COMPACT_ATOMS: atom_id res chain seq x y z
N MET A 1 -18.86 -16.68 5.27
CA MET A 1 -17.99 -15.93 4.35
C MET A 1 -16.84 -15.36 5.16
N SER A 2 -15.61 -15.87 5.02
CA SER A 2 -14.42 -15.33 5.69
C SER A 2 -13.85 -14.16 4.88
N ARG A 3 -13.55 -13.03 5.55
CA ARG A 3 -12.87 -11.88 4.94
C ARG A 3 -11.45 -12.25 4.51
N LYS A 4 -10.91 -11.61 3.49
CA LYS A 4 -9.50 -11.84 3.11
C LYS A 4 -8.58 -11.38 4.24
N THR A 5 -7.49 -12.10 4.43
CA THR A 5 -6.46 -11.78 5.41
C THR A 5 -5.08 -12.03 4.84
N LEU A 6 -4.09 -11.22 5.23
CA LEU A 6 -2.68 -11.48 4.95
C LEU A 6 -1.87 -11.26 6.23
N ILE A 7 -0.75 -11.96 6.38
CA ILE A 7 0.22 -11.69 7.44
C ILE A 7 1.42 -11.03 6.79
N TYR A 8 1.67 -9.78 7.17
CA TYR A 8 2.86 -9.04 6.78
C TYR A 8 3.92 -9.19 7.86
N GLN A 9 5.13 -9.57 7.45
CA GLN A 9 6.30 -9.60 8.31
C GLN A 9 7.28 -8.54 7.85
N VAL A 10 7.72 -7.68 8.78
CA VAL A 10 8.70 -6.64 8.47
C VAL A 10 10.03 -7.31 8.11
N PRO A 11 10.61 -7.00 6.93
CA PRO A 11 11.87 -7.59 6.50
C PRO A 11 12.99 -7.40 7.51
N ALA A 12 13.84 -8.41 7.65
CA ALA A 12 15.05 -8.29 8.47
C ALA A 12 16.05 -7.39 7.76
N GLN A 13 16.21 -6.17 8.28
CA GLN A 13 17.18 -5.18 7.79
C GLN A 13 17.95 -4.61 8.97
N GLU A 14 19.26 -4.46 8.81
CA GLU A 14 20.15 -3.90 9.84
C GLU A 14 19.72 -2.47 10.19
N GLY A 15 19.56 -2.20 11.49
CA GLY A 15 19.12 -0.89 12.00
C GLY A 15 17.61 -0.65 12.01
N ASN A 16 16.78 -1.54 11.43
CA ASN A 16 15.32 -1.42 11.51
C ASN A 16 14.80 -1.99 12.85
N ARG A 17 14.21 -1.13 13.70
CA ARG A 17 13.67 -1.52 15.02
C ARG A 17 12.39 -2.37 14.94
N ASP A 18 11.70 -2.35 13.81
CA ASP A 18 10.53 -3.17 13.56
C ASP A 18 10.85 -4.51 12.89
N ALA A 19 12.12 -4.79 12.58
CA ALA A 19 12.54 -6.01 11.91
C ALA A 19 11.97 -7.27 12.59
N GLY A 20 11.31 -8.13 11.81
CA GLY A 20 10.72 -9.37 12.30
C GLY A 20 9.36 -9.22 13.00
N LYS A 21 8.87 -8.00 13.27
CA LYS A 21 7.49 -7.80 13.75
C LYS A 21 6.49 -8.33 12.72
N ARG A 22 5.41 -8.92 13.21
CA ARG A 22 4.33 -9.51 12.40
C ARG A 22 3.05 -8.71 12.58
N PHE A 23 2.34 -8.51 11.47
CA PHE A 23 1.08 -7.79 11.42
C PHE A 23 0.07 -8.58 10.61
N LEU A 24 -1.10 -8.83 11.20
CA LEU A 24 -2.26 -9.38 10.50
C LEU A 24 -3.02 -8.23 9.86
N ILE A 25 -3.28 -8.30 8.56
CA ILE A 25 -4.12 -7.35 7.86
C ILE A 25 -5.39 -8.05 7.43
N GLU A 26 -6.54 -7.44 7.73
CA GLU A 26 -7.87 -7.99 7.49
C GLU A 26 -8.65 -7.03 6.60
N GLU A 27 -9.35 -7.58 5.60
CA GLU A 27 -10.18 -6.80 4.69
C GLU A 27 -11.34 -6.10 5.44
N MET A 28 -11.70 -4.90 5.00
CA MET A 28 -12.83 -4.14 5.50
C MET A 28 -14.15 -4.86 5.18
N PRO A 29 -15.16 -4.76 6.06
CA PRO A 29 -16.54 -5.09 5.69
C PRO A 29 -17.02 -4.25 4.50
N ALA A 30 -17.86 -4.83 3.63
CA ALA A 30 -18.31 -4.20 2.38
C ALA A 30 -18.80 -2.74 2.54
N THR A 31 -19.65 -2.45 3.52
CA THR A 31 -20.16 -1.10 3.76
C THR A 31 -19.08 -0.11 4.21
N ARG A 32 -18.02 -0.59 4.88
CA ARG A 32 -16.89 0.24 5.29
C ARG A 32 -15.99 0.51 4.08
N ALA A 33 -15.70 -0.53 3.30
CA ALA A 33 -14.92 -0.42 2.07
C ALA A 33 -15.58 0.56 1.07
N GLU A 34 -16.89 0.48 0.87
CA GLU A 34 -17.65 1.40 0.01
C GLU A 34 -17.48 2.86 0.46
N ARG A 35 -17.72 3.15 1.74
CA ARG A 35 -17.58 4.52 2.27
C ARG A 35 -16.15 5.04 2.13
N TRP A 36 -15.16 4.20 2.44
CA TRP A 36 -13.76 4.56 2.28
C TRP A 36 -13.44 4.88 0.81
N ALA A 37 -13.85 4.02 -0.11
CA ALA A 37 -13.60 4.17 -1.55
C ALA A 37 -14.27 5.43 -2.12
N MET A 38 -15.53 5.70 -1.76
CA MET A 38 -16.24 6.91 -2.19
C MET A 38 -15.58 8.18 -1.67
N ARG A 39 -15.09 8.18 -0.42
CA ARG A 39 -14.35 9.32 0.14
C ARG A 39 -13.01 9.52 -0.53
N ALA A 40 -12.27 8.45 -0.80
CA ALA A 40 -11.01 8.51 -1.54
C ALA A 40 -11.23 9.07 -2.95
N LEU A 41 -12.26 8.61 -3.67
CA LEU A 41 -12.62 9.11 -5.00
C LEU A 41 -12.97 10.60 -4.98
N LEU A 42 -13.85 11.03 -4.06
CA LEU A 42 -14.27 12.43 -3.94
C LEU A 42 -13.10 13.34 -3.57
N ALA A 43 -12.19 12.88 -2.70
CA ALA A 43 -11.01 13.62 -2.32
C ALA A 43 -10.06 13.84 -3.51
N LEU A 44 -9.84 12.80 -4.33
CA LEU A 44 -9.02 12.90 -5.54
C LEU A 44 -9.64 13.87 -6.56
N MET A 45 -10.97 13.83 -6.75
CA MET A 45 -11.68 14.78 -7.64
C MET A 45 -11.62 16.23 -7.13
N GLY A 46 -11.75 16.44 -5.82
CA GLY A 46 -11.72 17.76 -5.20
C GLY A 46 -10.33 18.40 -5.14
N GLY A 47 -9.26 17.59 -5.15
CA GLY A 47 -7.88 18.08 -5.10
C GLY A 47 -7.33 18.65 -6.42
N ASN A 48 -8.14 18.68 -7.48
CA ASN A 48 -7.71 19.03 -8.85
C ASN A 48 -6.43 18.30 -9.29
N VAL A 49 -6.25 17.07 -8.78
CA VAL A 49 -5.07 16.26 -9.05
C VAL A 49 -5.15 15.79 -10.49
N GLU A 50 -4.19 16.22 -11.33
CA GLU A 50 -4.09 15.68 -12.68
C GLU A 50 -3.86 14.17 -12.60
N LEU A 51 -4.84 13.39 -13.03
CA LEU A 51 -4.77 11.93 -13.23
C LEU A 51 -3.81 11.54 -14.37
N GLY A 52 -3.10 12.52 -14.95
CA GLY A 52 -2.42 12.49 -16.26
C GLY A 52 -1.28 11.49 -16.45
N ASP A 53 -0.84 10.78 -15.41
CA ASP A 53 0.27 9.81 -15.52
C ASP A 53 -0.13 8.35 -15.29
N ILE A 54 -1.41 8.05 -15.06
CA ILE A 54 -1.90 6.67 -15.08
C ILE A 54 -2.03 6.24 -16.54
N ARG A 55 -0.88 5.92 -17.17
CA ARG A 55 -0.86 5.48 -18.57
C ARG A 55 -1.37 4.04 -18.66
N PRO A 56 -2.24 3.70 -19.63
CA PRO A 56 -2.55 2.32 -19.97
C PRO A 56 -1.24 1.58 -20.25
N GLY A 57 -0.89 0.59 -19.39
CA GLY A 57 0.37 -0.15 -19.46
C GLY A 57 1.27 -0.08 -18.22
N HIS A 58 0.94 0.74 -17.22
CA HIS A 58 1.66 0.77 -15.92
C HIS A 58 1.44 -0.46 -15.03
N GLY A 59 0.57 -1.37 -15.46
CA GLY A 59 0.12 -2.48 -14.64
C GLY A 59 -0.46 -1.97 -13.32
N MET A 60 -0.57 -2.88 -12.37
CA MET A 60 -1.34 -2.60 -11.18
C MET A 60 -0.55 -2.00 -10.03
N ALA A 61 0.75 -2.29 -10.00
CA ALA A 61 1.71 -1.60 -9.15
C ALA A 61 1.85 -0.12 -9.51
N GLY A 62 1.84 0.21 -10.80
CA GLY A 62 1.90 1.60 -11.24
C GLY A 62 0.59 2.36 -10.97
N LEU A 63 -0.55 1.67 -10.97
CA LEU A 63 -1.82 2.24 -10.48
C LEU A 63 -1.76 2.50 -8.96
N MET A 64 -1.15 1.59 -8.21
CA MET A 64 -1.02 1.71 -6.76
C MET A 64 -0.03 2.82 -6.35
N SER A 65 1.13 2.91 -7.01
CA SER A 65 2.11 3.97 -6.75
C SER A 65 1.58 5.33 -7.17
N ALA A 66 0.94 5.43 -8.34
CA ALA A 66 0.29 6.66 -8.77
C ALA A 66 -0.87 7.03 -7.84
N GLY A 67 -1.67 6.04 -7.39
CA GLY A 67 -2.77 6.26 -6.47
C GLY A 67 -2.30 6.77 -5.10
N LEU A 68 -1.23 6.20 -4.55
CA LEU A 68 -0.65 6.66 -3.29
C LEU A 68 0.01 8.05 -3.44
N GLU A 69 0.72 8.29 -4.54
CA GLU A 69 1.31 9.60 -4.87
C GLU A 69 0.24 10.68 -5.02
N LYS A 70 -0.88 10.36 -5.68
CA LYS A 70 -2.01 11.29 -5.83
C LYS A 70 -2.75 11.52 -4.51
N LEU A 71 -2.88 10.50 -3.65
CA LEU A 71 -3.38 10.69 -2.27
C LEU A 71 -2.42 11.56 -1.44
N ALA A 72 -1.10 11.41 -1.62
CA ALA A 72 -0.10 12.23 -0.96
C ALA A 72 -0.09 13.70 -1.44
N ALA A 73 -0.64 13.98 -2.62
CA ALA A 73 -0.81 15.34 -3.13
C ALA A 73 -2.01 16.09 -2.52
N LEU A 74 -2.88 15.40 -1.78
CA LEU A 74 -4.02 16.01 -1.09
C LEU A 74 -3.56 16.72 0.20
N ASN A 75 -4.37 17.68 0.68
CA ASN A 75 -4.13 18.26 2.00
C ASN A 75 -4.23 17.19 3.10
N TRP A 76 -3.43 17.36 4.16
CA TRP A 76 -3.31 16.40 5.24
C TRP A 76 -4.67 16.11 5.90
N GLU A 77 -5.49 17.14 6.10
CA GLU A 77 -6.79 17.07 6.75
C GLU A 77 -7.79 16.18 6.00
N THR A 78 -7.67 16.11 4.68
CA THR A 78 -8.52 15.26 3.84
C THR A 78 -8.04 13.81 3.82
N VAL A 79 -6.72 13.60 3.75
CA VAL A 79 -6.14 12.26 3.55
C VAL A 79 -5.92 11.50 4.86
N GLN A 80 -5.63 12.19 5.96
CA GLN A 80 -5.43 11.61 7.29
C GLN A 80 -6.51 10.58 7.66
N PRO A 81 -7.82 10.89 7.58
CA PRO A 81 -8.82 9.91 7.99
C PRO A 81 -8.89 8.69 7.06
N LEU A 82 -8.52 8.81 5.78
CA LEU A 82 -8.42 7.66 4.88
C LEU A 82 -7.25 6.75 5.28
N TYR A 83 -6.12 7.34 5.67
CA TYR A 83 -4.93 6.62 6.14
C TYR A 83 -5.12 5.97 7.51
N ASP A 84 -5.86 6.61 8.40
CA ASP A 84 -6.17 6.07 9.72
C ASP A 84 -7.13 4.86 9.60
N GLU A 85 -8.11 4.93 8.71
CA GLU A 85 -9.01 3.80 8.44
C GLU A 85 -8.28 2.59 7.82
N LEU A 86 -7.25 2.82 7.00
CA LEU A 86 -6.39 1.72 6.51
C LEU A 86 -5.61 1.07 7.65
N LEU A 87 -5.09 1.83 8.60
CA LEU A 87 -4.40 1.28 9.77
C LEU A 87 -5.34 0.46 10.67
N GLU A 88 -6.61 0.81 10.78
CA GLU A 88 -7.59 0.01 11.53
C GLU A 88 -7.81 -1.41 10.97
N CYS A 89 -7.38 -1.66 9.73
CA CYS A 89 -7.39 -2.99 9.11
C CYS A 89 -6.24 -3.87 9.59
N VAL A 90 -5.26 -3.27 10.28
CA VAL A 90 -4.03 -3.91 10.70
C VAL A 90 -4.08 -4.25 12.18
N TYR A 91 -3.57 -5.42 12.53
CA TYR A 91 -3.38 -5.86 13.89
C TYR A 91 -1.92 -6.26 14.11
N ALA A 92 -1.28 -5.71 15.13
CA ALA A 92 0.01 -6.21 15.59
C ALA A 92 -0.16 -7.60 16.21
N LEU A 93 0.78 -8.50 15.90
CA LEU A 93 0.87 -9.85 16.48
C LEU A 93 2.08 -9.89 17.43
N PRO A 94 1.93 -9.43 18.69
CA PRO A 94 3.06 -9.29 19.62
C PRO A 94 3.60 -10.64 20.12
N LYS A 95 2.82 -11.72 20.00
CA LYS A 95 3.23 -13.07 20.41
C LYS A 95 3.47 -13.93 19.16
N PRO A 96 4.71 -14.34 18.88
CA PRO A 96 5.01 -15.13 17.69
C PRO A 96 4.32 -16.51 17.68
N ASP A 97 4.08 -17.08 18.87
CA ASP A 97 3.50 -18.42 19.03
C ASP A 97 1.96 -18.41 19.17
N ASN A 98 1.33 -17.22 19.18
CA ASN A 98 -0.10 -17.12 19.40
C ASN A 98 -0.73 -15.91 18.70
N ASP A 99 -1.15 -16.13 17.46
CA ASP A 99 -1.82 -15.15 16.61
C ASP A 99 -3.23 -14.76 17.10
N ALA A 100 -3.79 -15.45 18.11
CA ALA A 100 -5.06 -15.06 18.73
C ALA A 100 -4.93 -13.78 19.57
N VAL A 101 -3.73 -13.49 20.09
CA VAL A 101 -3.44 -12.23 20.76
C VAL A 101 -3.04 -11.21 19.70
N ARG A 102 -3.99 -10.32 19.37
CA ARG A 102 -3.81 -9.30 18.34
C ARG A 102 -4.26 -7.93 18.84
N VAL A 103 -3.49 -6.89 18.53
CA VAL A 103 -3.78 -5.50 18.91
C VAL A 103 -4.09 -4.69 17.66
N ARG A 104 -5.29 -4.11 17.57
CA ARG A 104 -5.66 -3.28 16.42
C ARG A 104 -4.83 -1.99 16.42
N LEU A 105 -4.27 -1.64 15.26
CA LEU A 105 -3.49 -0.43 15.06
C LEU A 105 -4.40 0.79 14.84
N THR A 106 -4.92 1.34 15.94
CA THR A 106 -5.40 2.73 15.92
C THR A 106 -4.20 3.69 15.93
N PRO A 107 -4.36 4.99 15.59
CA PRO A 107 -3.26 5.94 15.65
C PRO A 107 -2.52 5.94 17.00
N ALA A 108 -3.25 5.86 18.11
CA ALA A 108 -2.64 5.78 19.45
C ALA A 108 -1.90 4.47 19.72
N GLN A 109 -2.33 3.35 19.12
CA GLN A 109 -1.63 2.07 19.25
C GLN A 109 -0.41 2.00 18.33
N ALA A 110 -0.48 2.63 17.15
CA ALA A 110 0.62 2.69 16.18
C ALA A 110 1.91 3.20 16.82
N ASP A 111 1.83 4.27 17.62
CA ASP A 111 2.99 4.86 18.32
C ASP A 111 3.68 3.90 19.30
N THR A 112 2.98 2.85 19.76
CA THR A 112 3.53 1.84 20.68
C THR A 112 3.96 0.56 20.00
N GLN A 113 3.36 0.24 18.84
CA GLN A 113 3.58 -1.02 18.14
C GLN A 113 4.61 -0.88 17.01
N VAL A 114 4.77 0.33 16.47
CA VAL A 114 5.58 0.60 15.27
C VAL A 114 6.59 1.70 15.60
N GLU A 115 7.86 1.42 15.34
CA GLU A 115 8.98 2.31 15.65
C GLU A 115 9.42 3.10 14.41
N GLU A 116 9.19 2.56 13.21
CA GLU A 116 9.62 3.13 11.95
C GLU A 116 8.46 3.65 11.11
N ILE A 117 8.62 4.87 10.57
CA ILE A 117 7.66 5.47 9.65
C ILE A 117 7.51 4.63 8.38
N SER A 118 8.60 4.01 7.91
CA SER A 118 8.60 3.11 6.74
C SER A 118 7.68 1.90 6.95
N THR A 119 7.65 1.33 8.16
CA THR A 119 6.72 0.26 8.53
C THR A 119 5.27 0.74 8.44
N LEU A 120 4.95 1.93 8.97
CA LEU A 120 3.60 2.49 8.88
C LEU A 120 3.15 2.73 7.43
N LEU A 121 4.05 3.12 6.54
CA LEU A 121 3.75 3.27 5.11
C LEU A 121 3.53 1.91 4.45
N ALA A 122 4.39 0.93 4.72
CA ALA A 122 4.25 -0.43 4.21
C ALA A 122 2.92 -1.07 4.64
N LEU A 123 2.54 -0.92 5.91
CA LEU A 123 1.27 -1.45 6.42
C LEU A 123 0.04 -0.85 5.70
N ARG A 124 0.06 0.45 5.40
CA ARG A 124 -1.03 1.10 4.64
C ARG A 124 -1.08 0.64 3.19
N VAL A 125 0.08 0.43 2.57
CA VAL A 125 0.22 -0.13 1.22
C VAL A 125 -0.35 -1.55 1.19
N GLU A 126 0.07 -2.43 2.09
CA GLU A 126 -0.43 -3.81 2.17
C GLU A 126 -1.94 -3.85 2.48
N ALA A 127 -2.41 -3.00 3.38
CA ALA A 127 -3.84 -2.84 3.65
C ALA A 127 -4.59 -2.41 2.39
N LEU A 128 -4.14 -1.39 1.67
CA LEU A 128 -4.77 -0.97 0.43
C LEU A 128 -4.79 -2.13 -0.58
N GLY A 129 -3.65 -2.78 -0.81
CA GLY A 129 -3.48 -3.91 -1.73
C GLY A 129 -4.47 -5.05 -1.51
N LEU A 130 -4.77 -5.36 -0.25
CA LEU A 130 -5.77 -6.38 0.13
C LEU A 130 -7.19 -6.06 -0.41
N HIS A 131 -7.57 -4.78 -0.44
CA HIS A 131 -8.90 -4.33 -0.84
C HIS A 131 -9.05 -4.19 -2.36
N VAL A 132 -7.97 -3.80 -3.05
CA VAL A 132 -7.98 -3.61 -4.50
C VAL A 132 -7.63 -4.89 -5.28
N GLY A 133 -7.11 -5.92 -4.60
CA GLY A 133 -6.95 -7.28 -5.13
C GLY A 133 -5.65 -7.53 -5.91
N PHE A 134 -4.53 -6.94 -5.49
CA PHE A 134 -3.25 -7.01 -6.22
C PHE A 134 -2.20 -7.87 -5.50
N SER A 135 -1.58 -8.81 -6.23
CA SER A 135 -0.43 -9.56 -5.74
C SER A 135 0.86 -8.80 -6.04
N LEU A 136 1.62 -8.48 -4.98
CA LEU A 136 2.95 -7.87 -5.05
C LEU A 136 3.95 -8.71 -5.90
N GLY A 137 3.73 -10.02 -6.02
CA GLY A 137 4.56 -10.94 -6.81
C GLY A 137 4.42 -10.76 -8.33
N ASP A 138 3.20 -10.53 -8.82
CA ASP A 138 2.94 -10.30 -10.26
C ASP A 138 3.48 -8.94 -10.71
N ALA A 139 3.43 -7.97 -9.80
CA ALA A 139 4.04 -6.65 -9.97
C ALA A 139 5.57 -6.74 -10.14
N LEU A 140 6.26 -7.52 -9.31
CA LEU A 140 7.71 -7.65 -9.31
C LEU A 140 8.23 -8.47 -10.51
N ALA A 141 7.54 -9.55 -10.89
CA ALA A 141 7.88 -10.36 -12.06
C ALA A 141 7.81 -9.54 -13.37
N THR A 142 6.82 -8.64 -13.47
CA THR A 142 6.65 -7.75 -14.62
C THR A 142 7.76 -6.69 -14.72
N LEU A 143 8.28 -6.23 -13.57
CA LEU A 143 9.39 -5.27 -13.53
C LEU A 143 10.71 -5.89 -14.01
N ILE A 144 11.02 -7.13 -13.60
CA ILE A 144 12.25 -7.84 -14.02
C ILE A 144 12.23 -8.13 -15.53
N ALA A 145 11.08 -8.50 -16.08
CA ALA A 145 10.91 -8.71 -17.51
C ALA A 145 11.10 -7.42 -18.33
N ARG A 146 10.64 -6.26 -17.81
CA ARG A 146 10.81 -4.95 -18.46
C ARG A 146 12.24 -4.43 -18.42
N SER A 147 13.01 -4.67 -17.35
CA SER A 147 14.42 -4.28 -17.31
C SER A 147 15.28 -5.06 -18.30
N ALA A 148 14.90 -6.29 -18.64
CA ALA A 148 15.57 -7.09 -19.67
C ALA A 148 15.24 -6.62 -21.10
N ALA A 149 14.08 -5.99 -21.31
CA ALA A 149 13.62 -5.53 -22.63
C ALA A 149 14.02 -4.07 -22.95
N GLY A 150 14.44 -3.27 -21.97
CA GLY A 150 14.75 -1.84 -22.12
C GLY A 150 16.11 -1.52 -22.76
N THR A 151 16.98 -2.50 -22.99
CA THR A 151 18.38 -2.26 -23.41
C THR A 151 18.62 -2.26 -24.92
N SER A 152 17.59 -2.44 -25.76
CA SER A 152 17.79 -2.69 -27.21
C SER A 152 17.27 -1.65 -28.19
N SER A 153 17.00 -0.40 -27.78
CA SER A 153 16.45 0.59 -28.73
C SER A 153 17.02 2.01 -28.58
N SER A 154 18.31 2.17 -28.83
CA SER A 154 18.86 3.47 -29.27
C SER A 154 20.22 3.31 -29.98
N ALA A 155 20.21 2.81 -31.22
CA ALA A 155 21.29 3.06 -32.18
C ALA A 155 20.84 2.75 -33.61
N SER A 156 20.59 3.79 -34.42
CA SER A 156 21.08 3.89 -35.80
C SER A 156 20.55 5.17 -36.46
N THR A 157 21.42 6.17 -36.51
CA THR A 157 21.43 7.31 -37.43
C THR A 157 21.50 6.87 -38.89
N SER A 158 20.95 7.67 -39.84
CA SER A 158 21.69 8.23 -40.99
C SER A 158 20.78 8.83 -42.10
N PRO A 159 21.34 9.70 -42.99
CA PRO A 159 20.68 10.88 -43.55
C PRO A 159 20.33 10.79 -45.05
N SER A 160 19.67 11.84 -45.57
CA SER A 160 19.82 12.34 -46.95
C SER A 160 19.51 13.84 -46.98
#